data_AF-A0A960S4D3-F1
#
_entry.id   AF-A0A960S4D3-F1
#
_cell.length_a   1.000
_cell.length_b   1.000
_cell.length_c   1.000
_cell.angle_alpha   90.00
_cell.angle_beta   90.00
_cell.angle_gamma   90.00
#
_symmetry.space_group_name_H-M   'P 1'
#
loop_
_entity.id
_entity.type
_entity.pdbx_description
1 polymer ?
#
loop_
_entity_poly.entity_id
_entity_poly.type
_entity_poly.pdbx_seq_one_letter_code
_entity_poly.pdbx_strand_id
1 'polypeptide(L)'
;LAKEGIDSVRGGNGPAFIEFETYRHKEHCGPNLDIDIGVRSEEEYYAHIEQCPIKQFREKLQKDDILSESQMDDLEIKILKEINEAFNFAKESSYPHFDLDDEKTYAE
;
A
#
# COMPACT_ATOMS: atom_id res chain seq x y z
N LEU A 1 16.44 -10.66 -0.96
CA LEU A 1 15.58 -10.96 0.21
C LEU A 1 14.28 -11.70 -0.15
N ALA A 2 13.17 -11.02 -0.49
CA ALA A 2 11.87 -11.71 -0.68
C ALA A 2 11.91 -12.79 -1.78
N LYS A 3 12.50 -12.48 -2.95
CA LYS A 3 12.68 -13.45 -4.04
C LYS A 3 13.48 -14.68 -3.60
N GLU A 4 14.63 -14.48 -2.97
CA GLU A 4 15.46 -15.57 -2.44
C GLU A 4 14.70 -16.43 -1.41
N GLY A 5 13.93 -15.79 -0.51
CA GLY A 5 13.10 -16.49 0.45
C GLY A 5 12.03 -17.36 -0.23
N ILE A 6 11.34 -16.81 -1.22
CA ILE A 6 10.35 -17.55 -2.02
C ILE A 6 11.00 -18.72 -2.76
N ASP A 7 12.14 -18.49 -3.41
CA ASP A 7 12.85 -19.53 -4.17
C ASP A 7 13.33 -20.66 -3.23
N SER A 8 13.80 -20.31 -2.03
CA SER A 8 14.19 -21.28 -0.99
C SER A 8 13.01 -22.13 -0.50
N VAL A 9 11.88 -21.49 -0.17
CA VAL A 9 10.65 -22.18 0.28
C VAL A 9 10.14 -23.10 -0.81
N ARG A 10 10.08 -22.63 -2.07
CA ARG A 10 9.67 -23.43 -3.23
C ARG A 10 10.63 -24.58 -3.53
N GLY A 11 11.92 -24.42 -3.19
CA GLY A 11 12.94 -25.47 -3.27
C GLY A 11 12.81 -26.55 -2.21
N GLY A 12 11.86 -26.46 -1.27
CA GLY A 12 11.63 -27.47 -0.24
C GLY A 12 12.49 -27.28 1.01
N ASN A 13 13.14 -26.13 1.20
CA ASN A 13 14.03 -25.87 2.34
C ASN A 13 13.28 -25.44 3.62
N GLY A 14 11.95 -25.55 3.63
CA GLY A 14 11.10 -25.11 4.74
C GLY A 14 10.75 -23.61 4.67
N PRO A 15 10.03 -23.09 5.68
CA PRO A 15 9.57 -21.70 5.72
C PRO A 15 10.72 -20.71 5.96
N ALA A 16 10.51 -19.46 5.53
CA ALA A 16 11.42 -18.34 5.78
C ALA A 16 10.71 -17.23 6.57
N PHE A 17 11.44 -16.57 7.47
CA PHE A 17 11.02 -15.36 8.16
C PHE A 17 11.81 -14.17 7.61
N ILE A 18 11.11 -13.09 7.24
CA ILE A 18 11.71 -11.85 6.74
C ILE A 18 11.07 -10.70 7.50
N GLU A 19 11.89 -9.90 8.16
CA GLU A 19 11.47 -8.70 8.87
C GLU A 19 11.79 -7.47 8.03
N PHE A 20 10.83 -6.55 7.92
CA PHE A 20 11.01 -5.27 7.27
C PHE A 20 10.74 -4.16 8.29
N GLU A 21 11.78 -3.42 8.63
CA GLU A 21 11.64 -2.19 9.41
C GLU A 21 11.01 -1.12 8.53
N THR A 22 9.82 -0.65 8.91
CA THR A 22 9.04 0.32 8.16
C THR A 22 8.32 1.28 9.10
N TYR A 23 7.80 2.37 8.53
CA TYR A 23 7.10 3.41 9.27
C TYR A 23 5.68 3.62 8.77
N ARG A 24 4.74 3.72 9.71
CA ARG A 24 3.32 3.91 9.44
C ARG A 24 2.98 5.39 9.49
N HIS A 25 2.83 6.03 8.33
CA HIS A 25 2.69 7.50 8.24
C HIS A 25 1.42 8.02 8.93
N LYS A 26 0.25 7.44 8.63
CA LYS A 26 -1.05 7.88 9.17
C LYS A 26 -1.33 7.30 10.55
N GLU A 27 -2.47 7.61 11.14
CA GLU A 27 -2.96 7.08 12.42
C GLU A 27 -3.45 5.63 12.32
N HIS A 28 -3.59 4.94 13.47
CA HIS A 28 -3.81 3.48 13.47
C HIS A 28 -5.04 3.12 12.62
N CYS A 29 -6.08 3.94 12.78
CA CYS A 29 -7.28 3.91 11.97
C CYS A 29 -7.70 5.34 11.63
N GLY A 30 -7.61 5.71 10.36
CA GLY A 30 -8.07 7.02 9.88
C GLY A 30 -6.98 7.87 9.21
N PRO A 31 -7.30 9.12 8.85
CA PRO A 31 -6.44 9.97 8.04
C PRO A 31 -5.45 10.85 8.82
N ASN A 32 -5.53 10.90 10.15
CA ASN A 32 -4.69 11.76 11.00
C ASN A 32 -3.26 11.22 11.17
N LEU A 33 -2.44 11.85 12.01
CA LEU A 33 -1.01 11.53 12.18
C LEU A 33 -0.63 11.03 13.59
N ASP A 34 -1.56 10.88 14.53
CA ASP A 34 -1.30 10.57 15.95
C ASP A 34 -0.36 11.55 16.72
N ILE A 35 0.11 12.62 16.07
CA ILE A 35 0.96 13.64 16.68
C ILE A 35 0.12 14.47 17.67
N ASP A 36 -1.08 14.87 17.27
CA ASP A 36 -1.98 15.72 18.06
C ASP A 36 -2.41 15.08 19.38
N ILE A 37 -2.38 13.75 19.46
CA ILE A 37 -2.74 12.96 20.65
C ILE A 37 -1.51 12.49 21.45
N GLY A 38 -0.30 12.90 21.03
CA GLY A 38 0.95 12.66 21.76
C GLY A 38 1.44 11.22 21.75
N VAL A 39 0.99 10.38 20.82
CA VAL A 39 1.43 8.98 20.70
C VAL A 39 2.83 8.87 20.07
N ARG A 40 3.22 9.89 19.28
CA ARG A 40 4.56 10.04 18.68
C ARG A 40 4.95 11.51 18.57
N SER A 41 6.23 11.77 18.36
CA SER A 41 6.73 13.14 18.19
C SER A 41 6.75 13.56 16.71
N GLU A 42 6.74 14.88 16.46
CA GLU A 42 6.90 15.41 15.10
C GLU A 42 8.28 15.05 14.52
N GLU A 43 9.31 15.08 15.35
CA GLU A 43 10.69 14.78 14.94
C GLU A 43 10.82 13.33 14.46
N GLU A 44 10.22 12.38 15.18
CA GLU A 44 10.16 10.97 14.77
C GLU A 44 9.45 10.85 13.41
N TYR A 45 8.27 11.46 13.27
CA TYR A 45 7.49 11.40 12.05
C TYR A 45 8.29 11.93 10.85
N TYR A 46 8.83 13.15 10.94
CA TYR A 46 9.57 13.76 9.83
C TYR A 46 10.87 13.01 9.50
N ALA A 47 11.58 12.46 10.50
CA ALA A 47 12.76 11.63 10.25
C ALA A 47 12.43 10.41 9.37
N HIS A 48 11.26 9.81 9.55
CA HIS A 48 10.80 8.70 8.71
C HIS A 48 10.21 9.15 7.36
N ILE A 49 9.55 10.30 7.28
CA ILE A 49 9.04 10.84 6.00
C ILE A 49 10.18 11.15 5.03
N GLU A 50 11.31 11.66 5.52
CA GLU A 50 12.51 11.86 4.68
C GLU A 50 13.09 10.55 4.13
N GLN A 51 12.78 9.43 4.79
CA GLN A 51 13.16 8.08 4.35
C GLN A 51 12.10 7.42 3.44
N CYS A 52 11.16 8.19 2.89
CA CYS A 52 10.08 7.66 2.05
C CYS A 52 10.63 6.79 0.90
N PRO A 53 10.28 5.49 0.84
CA PRO A 53 10.84 4.58 -0.16
C PRO A 53 10.40 4.92 -1.59
N ILE A 54 9.21 5.51 -1.76
CA ILE A 54 8.71 5.93 -3.07
C ILE A 54 9.56 7.09 -3.62
N LYS A 55 9.88 8.09 -2.77
CA LYS A 55 10.72 9.23 -3.15
C LYS A 55 12.12 8.75 -3.55
N GLN A 56 12.75 7.93 -2.70
CA GLN A 56 14.09 7.40 -2.96
C GLN A 56 14.13 6.53 -4.23
N PHE A 57 13.11 5.71 -4.46
CA PHE A 57 13.07 4.85 -5.64
C PHE A 57 12.82 5.65 -6.92
N ARG A 58 11.97 6.69 -6.88
CA ARG A 58 11.80 7.64 -7.99
C ARG A 58 13.13 8.31 -8.36
N GLU A 59 13.83 8.87 -7.37
CA GLU A 59 15.14 9.50 -7.58
C GLU A 59 16.15 8.52 -8.19
N LYS A 60 16.15 7.26 -7.71
CA LYS A 60 16.99 6.20 -8.28
C LYS A 60 16.66 5.92 -9.75
N LEU A 61 15.39 5.76 -10.09
CA LEU A 61 14.98 5.46 -11.47
C LEU A 61 15.25 6.62 -12.43
N GLN A 62 15.12 7.86 -11.96
CA GLN A 62 15.48 9.06 -12.72
C GLN A 62 17.00 9.12 -12.95
N LYS A 63 17.80 8.86 -11.92
CA LYS A 63 19.26 8.82 -12.02
C LYS A 63 19.76 7.73 -12.98
N ASP A 64 19.06 6.60 -13.03
CA ASP A 64 19.37 5.47 -13.90
C ASP A 64 18.79 5.65 -15.33
N ASP A 65 18.22 6.82 -15.66
CA ASP A 65 17.56 7.13 -16.94
C ASP A 65 16.44 6.14 -17.34
N ILE A 66 15.83 5.46 -16.36
CA ILE A 66 14.77 4.46 -16.57
C ILE A 66 13.39 5.13 -16.63
N LEU A 67 13.20 6.22 -15.90
CA LEU A 67 11.91 6.86 -15.73
C LEU A 67 12.04 8.38 -15.77
N SER A 68 11.39 9.03 -16.73
CA SER A 68 11.34 10.48 -16.84
C SER A 68 10.26 11.08 -15.94
N GLU A 69 10.35 12.40 -15.72
CA GLU A 69 9.32 13.17 -15.03
C GLU A 69 7.95 13.06 -15.72
N SER A 70 7.92 13.21 -17.05
CA SER A 70 6.66 13.08 -17.81
C SER A 70 6.03 11.70 -17.70
N GLN A 71 6.85 10.63 -17.62
CA GLN A 71 6.35 9.28 -17.42
C GLN A 71 5.80 9.08 -16.01
N MET A 72 6.37 9.74 -14.99
CA MET A 72 5.81 9.76 -13.64
C MET A 72 4.43 10.44 -13.63
N ASP A 73 4.31 11.60 -14.26
CA ASP A 73 3.04 12.34 -14.35
C ASP A 73 1.97 11.49 -15.05
N ASP A 74 2.32 10.84 -16.16
CA ASP A 74 1.42 9.94 -16.88
C ASP A 74 0.95 8.75 -16.02
N LEU A 75 1.82 8.21 -15.16
CA LEU A 75 1.48 7.14 -14.23
C LEU A 75 0.52 7.64 -13.15
N GLU A 76 0.78 8.81 -12.56
CA GLU A 76 -0.09 9.41 -11.55
C GLU A 76 -1.49 9.68 -12.11
N ILE A 77 -1.59 10.21 -13.32
CA ILE A 77 -2.88 10.44 -14.00
C ILE A 77 -3.64 9.13 -14.20
N LYS A 78 -2.97 8.07 -14.66
CA LYS A 78 -3.60 6.75 -14.86
C LYS A 78 -4.11 6.16 -13.55
N ILE A 79 -3.29 6.19 -12.49
CA ILE A 79 -3.65 5.67 -11.16
C ILE A 79 -4.83 6.46 -10.58
N LEU A 80 -4.83 7.80 -10.70
CA LEU A 80 -5.94 8.63 -10.24
C LEU A 80 -7.24 8.32 -10.99
N LYS A 81 -7.15 8.04 -12.29
CA LYS A 81 -8.31 7.62 -13.09
C LYS A 81 -8.86 6.28 -12.58
N GLU A 82 -8.00 5.28 -12.39
CA GLU A 82 -8.39 3.95 -11.87
C GLU A 82 -9.05 4.06 -10.48
N ILE A 83 -8.48 4.88 -9.59
CA ILE A 83 -9.06 5.14 -8.26
C ILE A 83 -10.46 5.75 -8.40
N ASN A 84 -10.62 6.79 -9.22
CA ASN A 84 -11.92 7.44 -9.40
C ASN A 84 -12.97 6.50 -9.99
N GLU A 85 -12.59 5.68 -10.97
CA GLU A 85 -13.46 4.66 -11.55
C GLU A 85 -13.89 3.61 -10.50
N ALA A 86 -12.97 3.15 -9.66
CA ALA A 86 -13.29 2.24 -8.56
C ALA A 86 -14.25 2.86 -7.52
N PHE A 87 -14.05 4.13 -7.18
CA PHE A 87 -14.96 4.87 -6.28
C PHE A 87 -16.35 5.07 -6.90
N ASN A 88 -16.43 5.39 -8.19
CA ASN A 88 -17.70 5.53 -8.89
C ASN A 88 -18.45 4.21 -8.92
N PHE A 89 -17.77 3.12 -9.29
CA PHE A 89 -18.33 1.78 -9.26
C PHE A 89 -18.88 1.43 -7.87
N ALA A 90 -18.12 1.68 -6.81
CA ALA A 90 -18.56 1.39 -5.44
C ALA A 90 -19.78 2.22 -5.01
N LYS A 91 -19.85 3.50 -5.41
CA LYS A 91 -20.97 4.40 -5.09
C LYS A 91 -22.24 4.11 -5.88
N GLU A 92 -22.10 3.67 -7.12
CA GLU A 92 -23.21 3.33 -8.02
C GLU A 92 -23.72 1.90 -7.78
N SER A 93 -22.90 1.05 -7.14
CA SER A 93 -23.29 -0.30 -6.78
C SER A 93 -24.46 -0.29 -5.81
N SER A 94 -25.41 -1.21 -6.03
CA SER A 94 -26.49 -1.43 -5.07
C SER A 94 -25.92 -1.96 -3.76
N TYR A 95 -26.52 -1.55 -2.65
CA TYR A 95 -26.22 -2.18 -1.36
C TYR A 95 -26.51 -3.68 -1.45
N PRO A 96 -25.72 -4.52 -0.75
CA PRO A 96 -26.00 -5.94 -0.70
C PRO A 96 -27.41 -6.15 -0.13
N HIS A 97 -28.19 -7.01 -0.77
CA HIS A 97 -29.43 -7.49 -0.18
C HIS A 97 -29.06 -8.40 0.99
N PHE A 98 -29.50 -8.04 2.19
CA PHE A 98 -29.26 -8.84 3.38
C PHE A 98 -30.44 -9.79 3.57
N ASP A 99 -30.26 -11.04 3.18
CA ASP A 99 -31.16 -12.14 3.52
C ASP A 99 -30.50 -12.99 4.62
N LEU A 100 -31.23 -13.25 5.71
CA LEU A 100 -30.74 -14.09 6.81
C LEU A 100 -30.76 -15.58 6.44
N ASP A 101 -31.54 -15.95 5.42
CA ASP A 101 -31.62 -17.31 4.88
C ASP A 101 -30.65 -17.53 3.68
N ASP A 102 -29.65 -16.65 3.51
CA ASP A 102 -28.74 -16.66 2.35
C ASP A 102 -27.99 -18.00 2.22
N GLU A 103 -28.03 -18.55 1.00
CA GLU A 103 -27.52 -19.87 0.55
C GLU A 103 -25.99 -20.02 0.66
N LYS A 104 -25.30 -19.09 1.34
CA LYS A 104 -23.84 -19.05 1.46
C LYS A 104 -23.32 -19.49 2.82
N THR A 105 -24.20 -19.90 3.73
CA THR A 105 -23.78 -20.46 5.02
C THR A 105 -23.10 -21.82 4.82
N TYR A 106 -23.60 -22.60 3.86
CA TYR A 106 -23.02 -23.87 3.45
C TYR A 106 -23.14 -23.98 1.93
N ALA A 107 -22.12 -24.55 1.28
CA ALA A 107 -22.23 -24.98 -0.11
C ALA A 107 -23.03 -26.30 -0.09
N GLU A 108 -24.31 -26.29 -0.47
CA GLU A 108 -24.98 -27.56 -0.81
C GLU A 108 -24.49 -28.10 -2.16
#